data_AF-A0A7S3M2Q6-F1
#
_entry.id   AF-A0A7S3M2Q6-F1
#
_cell.length_a   1.000
_cell.length_b   1.000
_cell.length_c   1.000
_cell.angle_alpha   90.00
_cell.angle_beta   90.00
_cell.angle_gamma   90.00
#
_symmetry.space_group_name_H-M   'P 1'
#
loop_
_entity.id
_entity.type
_entity.pdbx_description
1 polymer ?
#
loop_
_entity_poly.entity_id
_entity_poly.type
_entity_poly.pdbx_seq_one_letter_code
_entity_poly.pdbx_strand_id
1 'polypeptide(L)'
;KTMVLFMLPQFINFVYSCPQLFKFMGIPNPRHRMPAYDVDRGWVKNSYTEVRPAELKAVGKVVFWLLRTFRLAHLLPPDADGVVKVSNLTLINFVLFVMGPCREDVLCL
;
A
#
# COMPACT_ATOMS: atom_id res chain seq x y z
N LYS A 1 15.93 15.06 -21.36
CA LYS A 1 14.44 15.07 -21.21
C LYS A 1 13.83 13.66 -21.30
N THR A 2 14.36 12.75 -22.12
CA THR A 2 13.92 11.33 -22.23
C THR A 2 14.14 10.48 -20.96
N MET A 3 15.12 10.82 -20.11
CA MET A 3 15.40 10.08 -18.86
C MET A 3 14.22 10.06 -17.88
N VAL A 4 13.37 11.09 -17.87
CA VAL A 4 12.21 11.17 -16.97
C VAL A 4 11.16 10.11 -17.32
N LEU A 5 11.03 9.76 -18.60
CA LEU A 5 10.11 8.70 -19.04
C LEU A 5 10.52 7.33 -18.50
N PHE A 6 11.83 7.05 -18.41
CA PHE A 6 12.35 5.81 -17.82
C PHE A 6 12.21 5.77 -16.29
N MET A 7 12.07 6.92 -15.64
CA MET A 7 11.81 7.03 -14.19
C MET A 7 10.32 7.05 -13.83
N LEU A 8 9.44 6.86 -14.82
CA LEU A 8 8.00 6.95 -14.62
C LEU A 8 7.49 5.93 -13.58
N PRO A 9 7.90 4.64 -13.58
CA PRO A 9 7.48 3.70 -12.55
C PRO A 9 7.90 4.13 -11.13
N GLN A 10 9.11 4.66 -11.00
CA GLN A 10 9.66 5.16 -9.73
C GLN A 10 8.87 6.39 -9.25
N PHE A 11 8.53 7.29 -10.17
CA PHE A 11 7.73 8.48 -9.86
C PHE A 11 6.30 8.10 -9.43
N ILE A 12 5.65 7.17 -10.13
CA ILE A 12 4.32 6.68 -9.76
C ILE A 12 4.35 6.03 -8.38
N ASN A 13 5.33 5.17 -8.10
CA ASN A 13 5.48 4.54 -6.78
C ASN A 13 5.72 5.57 -5.67
N PHE A 14 6.47 6.63 -5.96
CA PHE A 14 6.68 7.74 -5.03
C PHE A 14 5.38 8.47 -4.72
N VAL A 15 4.63 8.89 -5.75
CA VAL A 15 3.34 9.57 -5.59
C VAL A 15 2.35 8.69 -4.84
N TYR A 16 2.30 7.39 -5.16
CA TYR A 16 1.45 6.44 -4.47
C TYR A 16 1.85 6.21 -3.01
N SER A 17 3.14 6.26 -2.70
CA SER A 17 3.68 6.17 -1.33
C SER A 17 3.51 7.46 -0.50
N CYS A 18 3.17 8.60 -1.12
CA CYS A 18 3.09 9.90 -0.44
C CYS A 18 2.25 9.88 0.85
N PRO A 19 1.05 9.26 0.88
CA PRO A 19 0.24 9.20 2.10
C PRO A 19 0.92 8.53 3.30
N GLN A 20 1.80 7.56 3.05
CA GLN A 20 2.60 6.92 4.09
C GLN A 20 3.86 7.73 4.41
N LEU A 21 4.54 8.28 3.42
CA LEU A 21 5.79 9.03 3.63
C LEU A 21 5.57 10.30 4.47
N PHE A 22 4.46 10.99 4.23
CA PHE A 22 4.14 12.23 4.91
C PHE A 22 3.29 11.97 6.15
N LYS A 23 3.93 12.02 7.33
CA LYS A 23 3.26 11.81 8.64
C LYS A 23 2.02 12.70 8.85
N PHE A 24 1.94 13.86 8.19
CA PHE A 24 0.78 14.75 8.28
C PHE A 24 -0.46 14.20 7.54
N MET A 25 -0.30 13.27 6.59
CA MET A 25 -1.40 12.57 5.92
C MET A 25 -1.99 11.45 6.78
N GLY A 26 -1.41 11.17 7.95
CA GLY A 26 -2.00 10.34 9.00
C GLY A 26 -1.92 8.83 8.78
N ILE A 27 -1.46 8.34 7.63
CA ILE A 27 -1.29 6.91 7.41
C ILE A 27 0.05 6.46 8.04
N PRO A 28 0.04 5.48 8.97
CA PRO A 28 1.27 4.97 9.56
C PRO A 28 2.15 4.31 8.50
N ASN A 29 3.43 4.67 8.53
CA ASN A 29 4.47 4.13 7.66
C ASN A 29 5.24 3.03 8.40
N PRO A 30 4.94 1.75 8.13
CA PRO A 30 5.71 0.67 8.73
C PRO A 30 7.16 0.74 8.26
N ARG A 31 8.08 0.39 9.17
CA ARG A 31 9.53 0.42 8.89
C ARG A 31 9.92 -0.48 7.71
N HIS A 32 9.14 -1.54 7.47
CA HIS A 32 9.29 -2.44 6.33
C HIS A 32 8.01 -2.37 5.47
N ARG A 33 8.15 -1.94 4.21
CA ARG A 33 7.05 -1.87 3.22
C ARG A 33 7.13 -2.98 2.17
N MET A 34 8.05 -3.93 2.34
CA MET A 34 8.16 -5.09 1.46
C MET A 34 6.90 -5.96 1.59
N PRO A 35 6.45 -6.60 0.51
CA PRO A 35 5.38 -7.58 0.58
C PRO A 35 5.79 -8.76 1.50
N ALA A 36 4.81 -9.41 2.09
CA ALA A 36 5.04 -10.54 2.99
C ALA A 36 5.37 -11.79 2.17
N TYR A 37 6.27 -12.64 2.68
CA TYR A 37 6.62 -13.90 2.02
C TYR A 37 5.96 -15.07 2.74
N ASP A 38 5.26 -15.90 1.99
CA ASP A 38 4.65 -17.15 2.45
C ASP A 38 5.62 -18.30 2.18
N VAL A 39 6.28 -18.78 3.23
CA VAL A 39 7.31 -19.84 3.17
C VAL A 39 6.70 -21.17 2.69
N ASP A 40 5.44 -21.43 3.02
CA ASP A 40 4.80 -22.72 2.71
C ASP A 40 4.53 -22.88 1.21
N ARG A 41 4.26 -21.77 0.52
CA ARG A 41 3.94 -21.76 -0.93
C ARG A 41 5.05 -21.17 -1.80
N GLY A 42 6.03 -20.51 -1.20
CA GLY A 42 7.03 -19.71 -1.91
C GLY A 42 6.44 -18.49 -2.62
N TRP A 43 5.34 -17.94 -2.11
CA TRP A 43 4.58 -16.85 -2.75
C TRP A 43 4.75 -15.55 -1.97
N VAL A 44 4.73 -14.45 -2.72
CA VAL A 44 4.75 -13.10 -2.21
C VAL A 44 3.30 -12.61 -2.09
N LYS A 45 2.93 -12.10 -0.91
CA LYS A 45 1.60 -11.62 -0.54
C LYS A 45 1.65 -10.15 -0.14
N ASN A 46 0.51 -9.47 -0.23
CA ASN A 46 0.41 -8.09 0.25
C ASN A 46 0.79 -7.97 1.73
N SER A 47 1.58 -6.96 2.05
CA SER A 47 1.83 -6.54 3.43
C SER A 47 0.85 -5.44 3.83
N TYR A 48 0.48 -5.40 5.11
CA TYR A 48 -0.55 -4.51 5.62
C TYR A 48 0.01 -3.57 6.68
N THR A 49 -0.59 -2.38 6.78
CA THR A 49 -0.42 -1.41 7.85
C THR A 49 -1.75 -1.24 8.56
N GLU A 50 -1.69 -1.11 9.89
CA GLU A 50 -2.86 -0.92 10.73
C GLU A 50 -3.17 0.56 10.84
N VAL A 51 -4.34 0.97 10.39
CA VAL A 51 -4.79 2.35 10.41
C VAL A 51 -6.03 2.44 11.30
N ARG A 52 -6.03 3.36 12.26
CA ARG A 52 -7.23 3.64 13.06
C ARG A 52 -7.95 4.88 12.49
N PRO A 53 -9.07 4.73 11.77
CA PRO A 53 -9.74 5.87 11.11
C PRO A 53 -10.22 6.95 12.08
N ALA A 54 -10.46 6.59 13.34
CA ALA A 54 -10.85 7.51 14.41
C ALA A 54 -9.73 8.49 14.80
N GLU A 55 -8.46 8.07 14.75
CA GLU A 55 -7.29 8.89 15.09
C GLU A 55 -6.77 9.72 13.91
N LEU A 56 -7.26 9.47 12.70
CA LEU A 56 -6.87 10.22 11.51
C LEU A 56 -7.34 11.67 11.57
N LYS A 57 -6.43 12.60 11.23
CA LYS A 57 -6.77 14.01 10.97
C LYS A 57 -7.67 14.14 9.74
N ALA A 58 -8.28 15.31 9.54
CA ALA A 58 -9.17 15.58 8.40
C ALA A 58 -8.56 15.20 7.04
N VAL A 59 -7.28 15.54 6.81
CA VAL A 59 -6.55 15.17 5.58
C VAL A 59 -6.45 13.65 5.43
N GLY A 60 -6.08 12.94 6.50
CA GLY A 60 -5.97 11.48 6.47
C GLY A 60 -7.32 10.78 6.23
N LYS A 61 -8.41 11.34 6.75
CA LYS A 61 -9.77 10.85 6.45
C LYS A 61 -10.13 11.02 4.97
N VAL A 62 -9.80 12.16 4.37
CA VAL A 62 -10.02 12.39 2.93
C VAL A 62 -9.18 11.42 2.09
N VAL A 63 -7.90 11.25 2.42
CA VAL A 63 -7.01 10.32 1.70
C VAL A 63 -7.51 8.88 1.85
N PHE A 64 -7.88 8.46 3.06
CA PHE A 64 -8.44 7.14 3.31
C PHE A 64 -9.74 6.92 2.54
N TRP A 65 -10.63 7.92 2.49
CA TRP A 65 -11.85 7.87 1.71
C TRP A 65 -11.56 7.74 0.20
N LEU A 66 -10.58 8.48 -0.34
CA LEU A 66 -10.15 8.34 -1.73
C LEU A 66 -9.60 6.93 -2.01
N LEU A 67 -8.69 6.43 -1.17
CA LEU A 67 -8.13 5.09 -1.32
C LEU A 67 -9.23 4.00 -1.33
N ARG A 68 -10.24 4.15 -0.46
CA ARG A 68 -11.39 3.25 -0.39
C ARG A 68 -12.29 3.36 -1.62
N THR A 69 -12.65 4.57 -2.03
CA THR A 69 -13.57 4.83 -3.15
C THR A 69 -12.99 4.36 -4.47
N PHE A 70 -11.71 4.65 -4.72
CA PHE A 70 -11.02 4.27 -5.95
C PHE A 70 -10.42 2.84 -5.91
N ARG A 71 -10.62 2.09 -4.81
CA ARG A 71 -10.02 0.76 -4.56
C ARG A 71 -8.53 0.71 -4.88
N LEU A 72 -7.80 1.75 -4.49
CA LEU A 72 -6.37 1.85 -4.77
C LEU A 72 -5.55 0.94 -3.85
N ALA A 73 -6.10 0.51 -2.72
CA ALA A 73 -5.45 -0.37 -1.77
C ALA A 73 -6.40 -1.49 -1.34
N HIS A 74 -5.84 -2.60 -0.87
CA HIS A 74 -6.61 -3.67 -0.25
C HIS A 74 -6.94 -3.25 1.19
N LEU A 75 -8.22 -2.96 1.45
CA LEU A 75 -8.73 -2.66 2.79
C LEU A 75 -9.46 -3.90 3.33
N LEU A 76 -8.93 -4.45 4.42
CA LEU A 76 -9.61 -5.50 5.18
C LEU A 76 -10.70 -4.89 6.06
N PRO A 77 -11.76 -5.66 6.41
CA PRO A 77 -12.80 -5.19 7.31
C PRO A 77 -12.20 -4.74 8.67
N PRO A 78 -12.80 -3.72 9.31
CA PRO A 78 -12.35 -3.25 10.61
C PRO A 78 -12.46 -4.35 11.66
N ASP A 79 -11.45 -4.44 12.52
CA ASP A 79 -11.47 -5.33 13.69
C ASP A 79 -12.42 -4.79 14.78
N ALA A 80 -12.65 -5.57 15.84
CA ALA A 80 -13.49 -5.19 16.98
C ALA A 80 -13.07 -3.85 17.62
N ASP A 81 -11.77 -3.53 17.57
CA ASP A 81 -11.21 -2.28 18.07
C ASP A 81 -11.34 -1.08 17.10
N GLY A 82 -11.98 -1.27 15.94
CA GLY A 82 -12.11 -0.25 14.90
C GLY A 82 -10.82 0.02 14.11
N VAL A 83 -9.84 -0.87 14.19
CA VAL A 83 -8.60 -0.82 13.41
C VAL A 83 -8.84 -1.41 12.02
N VAL A 84 -8.45 -0.70 10.97
CA VAL A 84 -8.56 -1.14 9.58
C VAL A 84 -7.17 -1.49 9.06
N LYS A 85 -7.00 -2.70 8.52
CA LYS A 85 -5.76 -3.11 7.86
C LYS A 85 -5.79 -2.67 6.39
N VAL A 86 -4.84 -1.83 6.01
CA VAL A 86 -4.68 -1.30 4.65
C VAL A 86 -3.40 -1.87 4.06
N SER A 87 -3.41 -2.36 2.83
CA SER A 87 -2.17 -2.81 2.17
C SER A 87 -1.17 -1.66 2.07
N ASN A 88 0.12 -1.96 2.19
CA ASN A 88 1.17 -0.96 2.04
C ASN A 88 1.07 -0.24 0.68
N LEU A 89 1.19 1.09 0.70
CA LEU A 89 1.01 1.92 -0.49
C LEU A 89 2.29 1.94 -1.32
N THR A 90 2.56 0.81 -1.97
CA THR A 90 3.67 0.65 -2.92
C THR A 90 3.13 0.02 -4.21
N LEU A 91 3.75 0.35 -5.34
CA LEU A 91 3.35 -0.18 -6.64
C LEU A 91 3.39 -1.72 -6.66
N ILE A 92 4.35 -2.33 -5.97
CA ILE A 92 4.47 -3.79 -5.83
C ILE A 92 3.24 -4.38 -5.12
N ASN A 93 2.84 -3.82 -3.98
CA ASN A 93 1.64 -4.27 -3.28
C ASN A 93 0.37 -4.00 -4.09
N PHE A 94 0.33 -2.93 -4.90
CA PHE A 94 -0.80 -2.67 -5.80
C PHE A 94 -0.89 -3.72 -6.91
N VAL A 95 0.24 -4.07 -7.54
CA VAL A 95 0.31 -5.13 -8.56
C VAL A 95 -0.13 -6.47 -7.97
N LEU A 96 0.33 -6.82 -6.76
CA LEU A 96 -0.11 -8.04 -6.06
C LEU A 96 -1.61 -8.01 -5.71
N PHE A 97 -2.18 -6.83 -5.44
CA PHE A 97 -3.62 -6.70 -5.21
C PHE A 97 -4.43 -6.93 -6.50
N VAL A 98 -3.92 -6.48 -7.65
CA VAL A 98 -4.61 -6.63 -8.95
C VAL A 98 -4.43 -8.03 -9.54
N MET A 99 -3.20 -8.57 -9.51
CA MET A 99 -2.87 -9.87 -10.10
C MET A 99 -3.06 -11.04 -9.14
N GLY A 100 -3.13 -10.78 -7.84
CA GLY A 100 -3.10 -11.81 -6.79
C GLY A 100 -1.68 -12.17 -6.36
N PRO A 101 -1.57 -13.07 -5.35
CA PRO A 101 -0.28 -13.52 -4.86
C PRO A 101 0.47 -14.31 -5.93
N CYS A 102 1.72 -13.96 -6.18
CA CYS A 102 2.58 -14.58 -7.17
C CYS A 102 3.94 -14.94 -6.57
N ARG A 103 4.74 -15.71 -7.29
CA ARG A 103 6.12 -15.99 -6.89
C ARG A 103 7.01 -14.76 -7.09
N GLU A 104 8.08 -14.67 -6.33
CA GLU A 104 9.01 -13.53 -6.35
C GLU A 104 9.69 -13.33 -7.71
N ASP A 105 9.99 -14.42 -8.42
CA ASP A 105 10.56 -14.39 -9.77
C ASP A 105 9.63 -13.73 -10.79
N VAL A 106 8.33 -14.01 -10.72
CA VAL A 106 7.30 -13.39 -11.58
C VAL A 106 7.07 -11.93 -11.23
N LEU A 107 7.23 -11.56 -9.96
CA LEU A 107 7.03 -10.18 -9.49
C LEU A 107 8.14 -9.22 -9.91
N CYS A 108 9.35 -9.74 -10.08
CA CYS A 108 10.56 -8.96 -10.37
C CYS A 108 10.94 -8.93 -11.87
N LEU A 109 10.20 -9.63 -12.73
CA LEU A 109 10.33 -9.62 -14.19
C LEU A 109 9.59 -8.45 -14.84
#